data_AF-A0A2E4SVX1-F1
#
_entry.id   AF-A0A2E4SVX1-F1
#
_cell.length_a   1.000
_cell.length_b   1.000
_cell.length_c   1.000
_cell.angle_alpha   90.00
_cell.angle_beta   90.00
_cell.angle_gamma   90.00
#
_symmetry.space_group_name_H-M   'P 1'
#
loop_
_entity.id
_entity.type
_entity.pdbx_description
1 polymer ?
#
loop_
_entity_poly.entity_id
_entity_poly.type
_entity_poly.pdbx_seq_one_letter_code
_entity_poly.pdbx_strand_id
1 'polypeptide(L)'
;MTVPVTGHTHRMEMASTEHVSEGASVHLTVDGQPVELVDVGGTLLDALRGPLNLRSVKDGCSPQGQCGCCTVLVDGQPRVSCVTPLRRVSGRSVTTLEGLSDGDVQRWSEAFCATGGSQCGFCTPGIILRFVGLEGSAVSQFANNQFSDNEVPPDRDRAARALHAHLCRCTGWQTVLDAWEVAVGIAPIPVSNQSEWAPPDGKASDRRATLEGRSLQTVGPEVPLGRCGFAADTAPLDALVAVPGDGPPDDPGSWVVAGTLAEARRAAGKVQGRRTTAEVVPPIDLPGGDWDAVLRTVWVEPAPLETDAAWCLPAGEPVGPLANGGAFGAKVDSSLPAVARALADAHGSPVLVAPSREDIVRFGVKRPPVAGGASADGTGVLRVARTPGIAEAVAAVAPGLDVVEVEVVGPPTSAAVRAAGWAEAVVLLTGAGALVSGQPVVSPDGAEATAIVDDDGIRVTVRCGDPIDEVVLRSFCIGAAHMAWSWITAEGLSVDATGTVHDLTVRSFGIVRATETPLITVEVLADSGRPVNGSDAVFAAVAAATWVHRGSLPDLPTG
;
A
#
# COMPACT_ATOMS: atom_id res chain seq x y z
N MET A 1 36.43 51.57 -32.62
CA MET A 1 35.63 50.93 -33.68
C MET A 1 34.90 49.75 -33.07
N THR A 2 33.64 49.97 -32.72
CA THR A 2 32.72 49.00 -32.11
C THR A 2 31.88 48.38 -33.22
N VAL A 3 31.92 47.06 -33.36
CA VAL A 3 31.06 46.29 -34.27
C VAL A 3 29.84 45.81 -33.47
N PRO A 4 28.60 46.03 -33.95
CA PRO A 4 27.39 45.71 -33.19
C PRO A 4 27.06 44.21 -33.29
N VAL A 5 26.75 43.59 -32.16
CA VAL A 5 26.14 42.26 -32.09
C VAL A 5 24.63 42.44 -32.11
N THR A 6 23.98 42.02 -33.19
CA THR A 6 22.53 41.97 -33.30
C THR A 6 22.00 40.77 -32.52
N GLY A 7 21.36 41.02 -31.37
CA GLY A 7 20.59 40.02 -30.66
C GLY A 7 19.30 39.69 -31.43
N HIS A 8 19.09 38.42 -31.76
CA HIS A 8 17.79 37.89 -32.14
C HIS A 8 17.27 37.06 -30.96
N THR A 9 16.53 37.72 -30.06
CA THR A 9 15.69 37.02 -29.10
C THR A 9 14.39 36.64 -29.79
N HIS A 10 14.18 35.36 -30.08
CA HIS A 10 12.85 34.84 -30.35
C HIS A 10 12.01 35.01 -29.09
N ARG A 11 11.16 36.04 -29.08
CA ARG A 11 10.11 36.22 -28.09
C ARG A 11 9.04 35.18 -28.42
N MET A 12 9.07 34.02 -27.77
CA MET A 12 7.90 33.14 -27.75
C MET A 12 6.76 33.91 -27.09
N GLU A 13 5.69 34.15 -27.84
CA GLU A 13 4.42 34.59 -27.28
C GLU A 13 3.94 33.50 -26.31
N MET A 14 4.04 33.79 -25.01
CA MET A 14 3.32 33.01 -24.01
C MET A 14 1.83 33.27 -24.24
N ALA A 15 1.10 32.22 -24.63
CA ALA A 15 -0.35 32.23 -24.60
C ALA A 15 -0.80 32.69 -23.19
N SER A 16 -1.59 33.76 -23.17
CA SER A 16 -2.19 34.32 -21.97
C SER A 16 -2.95 33.23 -21.23
N THR A 17 -2.50 32.88 -20.04
CA THR A 17 -3.25 32.05 -19.11
C THR A 17 -4.40 32.92 -18.60
N GLU A 18 -5.57 32.81 -19.24
CA GLU A 18 -6.78 33.46 -18.72
C GLU A 18 -7.04 32.94 -17.30
N HIS A 19 -7.17 33.87 -16.36
CA HIS A 19 -7.57 33.58 -14.99
C HIS A 19 -9.03 33.12 -15.00
N VAL A 20 -9.24 31.81 -15.08
CA VAL A 20 -10.55 31.18 -14.85
C VAL A 20 -10.94 31.41 -13.38
N SER A 21 -11.99 32.20 -13.15
CA SER A 21 -12.55 32.46 -11.82
C SER A 21 -13.32 31.24 -11.30
N GLU A 22 -13.44 31.10 -9.98
CA GLU A 22 -14.28 30.07 -9.36
C GLU A 22 -15.73 30.16 -9.88
N GLY A 23 -16.31 29.03 -10.31
CA GLY A 23 -17.61 28.97 -11.00
C GLY A 23 -17.56 29.10 -12.53
N ALA A 24 -16.39 29.28 -13.14
CA ALA A 24 -16.25 29.27 -14.59
C ALA A 24 -16.15 27.84 -15.16
N SER A 25 -16.49 27.72 -16.44
CA SER A 25 -16.43 26.46 -17.18
C SER A 25 -15.00 26.12 -17.57
N VAL A 26 -14.63 24.85 -17.37
CA VAL A 26 -13.35 24.26 -17.76
C VAL A 26 -13.63 23.24 -18.87
N HIS A 27 -13.06 23.49 -20.04
CA HIS A 27 -13.13 22.59 -21.18
C HIS A 27 -11.85 21.77 -21.27
N LEU A 28 -11.94 20.47 -21.45
CA LEU A 28 -10.80 19.57 -21.63
C LEU A 28 -11.21 18.37 -22.48
N THR A 29 -10.25 17.59 -22.94
CA THR A 29 -10.51 16.29 -23.56
C THR A 29 -10.18 15.20 -22.55
N VAL A 30 -11.13 14.32 -22.23
CA VAL A 30 -10.91 13.16 -21.36
C VAL A 30 -11.17 11.90 -22.16
N ASP A 31 -10.17 11.01 -22.24
CA ASP A 31 -10.27 9.73 -22.96
C ASP A 31 -10.79 9.90 -24.40
N GLY A 32 -10.29 10.96 -25.08
CA GLY A 32 -10.67 11.32 -26.44
C GLY A 32 -12.00 12.05 -26.59
N GLN A 33 -12.77 12.22 -25.52
CA GLN A 33 -14.07 12.91 -25.53
C GLN A 33 -13.96 14.34 -25.00
N PRO A 34 -14.55 15.33 -25.68
CA PRO A 34 -14.64 16.69 -25.14
C PRO A 34 -15.55 16.71 -23.91
N VAL A 35 -15.08 17.34 -22.84
CA VAL A 35 -15.76 17.43 -21.56
C VAL A 35 -15.80 18.89 -21.11
N GLU A 36 -16.93 19.28 -20.54
CA GLU A 36 -17.14 20.58 -19.91
C GLU A 36 -17.50 20.39 -18.44
N LEU A 37 -16.77 21.04 -17.53
CA LEU A 37 -16.97 20.95 -16.09
C LEU A 37 -16.94 22.33 -15.43
N VAL A 38 -17.69 22.50 -14.35
CA VAL A 38 -17.64 23.73 -13.54
C VAL A 38 -16.44 23.65 -12.57
N ASP A 39 -15.59 24.69 -12.53
CA ASP A 39 -14.52 24.78 -11.52
C ASP A 39 -15.09 25.20 -10.16
N VAL A 40 -15.32 24.21 -9.29
CA VAL A 40 -15.72 24.39 -7.88
C VAL A 40 -14.51 24.47 -6.92
N GLY A 41 -13.34 24.85 -7.43
CA GLY A 41 -12.09 24.95 -6.68
C GLY A 41 -11.42 23.59 -6.39
N GLY A 42 -11.84 22.54 -7.10
CA GLY A 42 -11.40 21.16 -6.88
C GLY A 42 -10.14 20.75 -7.64
N THR A 43 -9.70 19.52 -7.38
CA THR A 43 -8.60 18.87 -8.09
C THR A 43 -9.09 18.10 -9.31
N LEU A 44 -8.18 17.71 -10.20
CA LEU A 44 -8.48 16.84 -11.32
C LEU A 44 -8.99 15.48 -10.83
N LEU A 45 -8.54 14.99 -9.67
CA LEU A 45 -9.06 13.75 -9.08
C LEU A 45 -10.54 13.88 -8.73
N ASP A 46 -10.94 15.00 -8.13
CA ASP A 46 -12.34 15.25 -7.75
C ASP A 46 -13.24 15.26 -8.98
N ALA A 47 -12.79 15.90 -10.06
CA ALA A 47 -13.48 15.93 -11.34
C ALA A 47 -13.59 14.54 -12.00
N LEU A 48 -12.50 13.78 -12.04
CA LEU A 48 -12.47 12.46 -12.67
C LEU A 48 -13.34 11.45 -11.91
N ARG A 49 -13.23 11.39 -10.58
CA ARG A 49 -13.99 10.41 -9.77
C ARG A 49 -15.43 10.83 -9.49
N GLY A 50 -15.69 12.13 -9.39
CA GLY A 50 -17.02 12.68 -9.10
C GLY A 50 -17.88 12.73 -10.35
N PRO A 51 -18.00 13.89 -11.03
CA PRO A 51 -18.91 14.06 -12.16
C PRO A 51 -18.63 13.14 -13.36
N LEU A 52 -17.36 12.73 -13.57
CA LEU A 52 -17.00 11.84 -14.68
C LEU A 52 -17.01 10.35 -14.33
N ASN A 53 -17.11 10.00 -13.04
CA ASN A 53 -17.18 8.63 -12.53
C ASN A 53 -16.07 7.67 -13.06
N LEU A 54 -14.87 8.18 -13.29
CA LEU A 54 -13.69 7.41 -13.70
C LEU A 54 -12.98 6.85 -12.47
N ARG A 55 -13.37 5.62 -12.08
CA ARG A 55 -12.96 4.96 -10.82
C ARG A 55 -11.63 4.22 -10.92
N SER A 56 -11.02 4.07 -12.10
CA SER A 56 -9.65 3.56 -12.23
C SER A 56 -8.62 4.46 -11.53
N VAL A 57 -8.90 5.76 -11.48
CA VAL A 57 -8.08 6.78 -10.83
C VAL A 57 -8.32 6.70 -9.32
N LYS A 58 -7.38 6.12 -8.57
CA LYS A 58 -7.59 5.79 -7.15
C LYS A 58 -7.24 6.94 -6.20
N ASP A 59 -8.13 7.24 -5.25
CA ASP A 59 -7.83 8.12 -4.11
C ASP A 59 -7.20 7.32 -2.96
N GLY A 60 -5.86 7.35 -2.85
CA GLY A 60 -5.15 6.67 -1.75
C GLY A 60 -4.57 7.59 -0.67
N CYS A 61 -4.00 8.73 -1.08
CA CYS A 61 -3.40 9.69 -0.16
C CYS A 61 -3.84 11.13 -0.44
N SER A 62 -4.93 11.35 -1.18
CA SER A 62 -5.34 12.72 -1.52
C SER A 62 -5.49 13.57 -0.25
N PRO A 63 -5.06 14.85 -0.27
CA PRO A 63 -4.44 15.59 -1.37
C PRO A 63 -2.90 15.68 -1.24
N GLN A 64 -2.22 14.60 -0.84
CA GLN A 64 -0.77 14.60 -0.59
C GLN A 64 0.08 14.48 -1.86
N GLY A 65 -0.43 13.85 -2.93
CA GLY A 65 0.33 13.65 -4.17
C GLY A 65 1.53 12.70 -4.03
N GLN A 66 1.52 11.80 -3.04
CA GLN A 66 2.69 11.04 -2.63
C GLN A 66 2.66 9.54 -2.97
N CYS A 67 1.49 8.91 -3.11
CA CYS A 67 1.37 7.46 -3.36
C CYS A 67 1.36 7.06 -4.85
N GLY A 68 1.05 7.99 -5.75
CA GLY A 68 0.95 7.73 -7.20
C GLY A 68 -0.29 6.94 -7.66
N CYS A 69 -1.22 6.56 -6.78
CA CYS A 69 -2.39 5.75 -7.17
C CYS A 69 -3.37 6.51 -8.11
N CYS A 70 -3.35 7.85 -8.06
CA CYS A 70 -4.20 8.73 -8.87
C CYS A 70 -3.53 9.21 -10.17
N THR A 71 -2.49 8.51 -10.64
CA THR A 71 -1.76 8.90 -11.86
C THR A 71 -2.64 8.79 -13.09
N VAL A 72 -2.65 9.86 -13.88
CA VAL A 72 -3.25 9.95 -15.22
C VAL A 72 -2.19 10.47 -16.21
N LEU A 73 -2.44 10.42 -17.51
CA LEU A 73 -1.62 11.12 -18.49
C LEU A 73 -2.24 12.47 -18.79
N VAL A 74 -1.46 13.55 -18.69
CA VAL A 74 -1.86 14.88 -19.17
C VAL A 74 -0.95 15.23 -20.34
N ASP A 75 -1.52 15.36 -21.53
CA ASP A 75 -0.81 15.47 -22.82
C ASP A 75 0.25 14.36 -22.98
N GLY A 76 -0.13 13.11 -22.67
CA GLY A 76 0.74 11.95 -22.77
C GLY A 76 1.78 11.81 -21.64
N GLN A 77 1.81 12.73 -20.67
CA GLN A 77 2.80 12.72 -19.58
C GLN A 77 2.17 12.34 -18.23
N PRO A 78 2.75 11.39 -17.46
CA PRO A 78 2.23 11.00 -16.15
C PRO A 78 2.15 12.16 -15.16
N ARG A 79 0.98 12.35 -14.55
CA ARG A 79 0.70 13.36 -13.53
C ARG A 79 -0.22 12.79 -12.45
N VAL A 80 0.05 13.14 -11.19
CA VAL A 80 -0.84 12.84 -10.07
C VAL A 80 -2.02 13.82 -10.07
N SER A 81 -3.24 13.30 -10.15
CA SER A 81 -4.45 14.13 -10.29
C SER A 81 -4.90 14.78 -8.97
N CYS A 82 -4.61 14.18 -7.81
CA CYS A 82 -5.06 14.68 -6.49
C CYS A 82 -4.44 16.00 -6.01
N VAL A 83 -3.39 16.49 -6.68
CA VAL A 83 -2.76 17.80 -6.39
C VAL A 83 -2.74 18.70 -7.62
N THR A 84 -3.36 18.26 -8.72
CA THR A 84 -3.47 19.03 -9.95
C THR A 84 -4.79 19.79 -9.90
N PRO A 85 -4.82 21.13 -9.80
CA PRO A 85 -6.08 21.88 -9.83
C PRO A 85 -6.78 21.70 -11.18
N LEU A 86 -8.10 21.53 -11.18
CA LEU A 86 -8.87 21.28 -12.41
C LEU A 86 -8.63 22.37 -13.48
N ARG A 87 -8.69 23.65 -13.09
CA ARG A 87 -8.40 24.78 -14.00
C ARG A 87 -7.06 24.72 -14.71
N ARG A 88 -6.05 24.05 -14.14
CA ARG A 88 -4.72 23.95 -14.77
C ARG A 88 -4.66 22.96 -15.92
N VAL A 89 -5.72 22.18 -16.13
CA VAL A 89 -5.85 21.28 -17.28
C VAL A 89 -6.89 21.75 -18.31
N SER A 90 -7.36 22.99 -18.20
CA SER A 90 -8.19 23.60 -19.24
C SER A 90 -7.47 23.57 -20.60
N GLY A 91 -8.18 23.13 -21.64
CA GLY A 91 -7.71 22.97 -23.01
C GLY A 91 -6.77 21.79 -23.24
N ARG A 92 -6.50 20.96 -22.21
CA ARG A 92 -5.53 19.85 -22.30
C ARG A 92 -6.22 18.50 -22.51
N SER A 93 -5.43 17.51 -22.93
CA SER A 93 -5.88 16.12 -23.03
C SER A 93 -5.52 15.35 -21.77
N VAL A 94 -6.49 14.65 -21.19
CA VAL A 94 -6.34 13.76 -20.04
C VAL A 94 -6.69 12.34 -20.49
N THR A 95 -5.79 11.40 -20.24
CA THR A 95 -6.03 9.97 -20.48
C THR A 95 -5.96 9.21 -19.16
N THR A 96 -7.03 8.50 -18.85
CA THR A 96 -7.15 7.56 -17.73
C THR A 96 -6.90 6.13 -18.21
N LEU A 97 -7.13 5.14 -17.34
CA LEU A 97 -7.04 3.73 -17.74
C LEU A 97 -8.10 3.39 -18.79
N GLU A 98 -9.29 3.97 -18.67
CA GLU A 98 -10.42 3.79 -19.58
C GLU A 98 -10.15 4.35 -20.98
N GLY A 99 -9.22 5.30 -21.13
CA GLY A 99 -8.81 5.86 -22.41
C GLY A 99 -7.64 5.15 -23.10
N LEU A 100 -7.11 4.07 -22.51
CA LEU A 100 -6.11 3.23 -23.17
C LEU A 100 -6.74 2.37 -24.27
N SER A 101 -5.91 1.90 -25.21
CA SER A 101 -6.36 0.93 -26.22
C SER A 101 -6.68 -0.42 -25.59
N ASP A 102 -7.64 -1.17 -26.14
CA ASP A 102 -7.97 -2.53 -25.68
C ASP A 102 -6.72 -3.44 -25.67
N GLY A 103 -5.83 -3.26 -26.64
CA GLY A 103 -4.55 -3.99 -26.73
C GLY A 103 -3.61 -3.67 -25.57
N ASP A 104 -3.51 -2.40 -25.15
CA ASP A 104 -2.71 -2.02 -23.98
C ASP A 104 -3.34 -2.53 -22.68
N VAL A 105 -4.67 -2.41 -22.53
CA VAL A 105 -5.41 -2.92 -21.37
C VAL A 105 -5.19 -4.42 -21.21
N GLN A 106 -5.31 -5.19 -22.30
CA GLN A 106 -5.07 -6.63 -22.30
C GLN A 106 -3.60 -6.95 -21.96
N ARG A 107 -2.65 -6.33 -22.68
CA ARG A 107 -1.21 -6.53 -22.49
C ARG A 107 -0.77 -6.29 -21.04
N TRP A 108 -1.17 -5.17 -20.45
CA TRP A 108 -0.80 -4.84 -19.08
C TRP A 108 -1.50 -5.75 -18.06
N SER A 109 -2.80 -5.98 -18.19
CA SER A 109 -3.53 -6.83 -17.24
C SER A 109 -3.01 -8.28 -17.24
N GLU A 110 -2.72 -8.86 -18.41
CA GLU A 110 -2.14 -10.20 -18.54
C GLU A 110 -0.73 -10.26 -17.93
N ALA A 111 0.14 -9.29 -18.23
CA ALA A 111 1.49 -9.25 -17.69
C ALA A 111 1.51 -9.14 -16.16
N PHE A 112 0.65 -8.29 -15.58
CA PHE A 112 0.52 -8.16 -14.13
C PHE A 112 -0.06 -9.41 -13.47
N CYS A 113 -1.00 -10.09 -14.12
CA CYS A 113 -1.56 -11.34 -13.59
C CYS A 113 -0.53 -12.48 -13.62
N ALA A 114 0.13 -12.68 -14.76
CA ALA A 114 1.05 -13.80 -14.96
C ALA A 114 2.30 -13.75 -14.07
N THR A 115 2.68 -12.55 -13.61
CA THR A 115 3.85 -12.34 -12.75
C THR A 115 3.49 -12.19 -11.27
N GLY A 116 2.19 -12.17 -10.93
CA GLY A 116 1.75 -11.79 -9.59
C GLY A 116 2.11 -10.33 -9.24
N GLY A 117 2.27 -9.47 -10.25
CA GLY A 117 2.58 -8.04 -10.11
C GLY A 117 1.46 -7.21 -9.46
N SER A 118 0.29 -7.79 -9.25
CA SER A 118 -0.87 -7.12 -8.64
C SER A 118 -1.55 -8.04 -7.63
N GLN A 119 -1.36 -7.74 -6.34
CA GLN A 119 -2.10 -8.40 -5.25
C GLN A 119 -3.41 -7.66 -4.99
N CYS A 120 -3.39 -6.57 -4.22
CA CYS A 120 -4.61 -5.84 -3.89
C CYS A 120 -5.23 -5.11 -5.09
N GLY A 121 -4.40 -4.69 -6.06
CA GLY A 121 -4.84 -3.98 -7.26
C GLY A 121 -5.01 -2.47 -7.12
N PHE A 122 -4.87 -1.90 -5.92
CA PHE A 122 -5.19 -0.48 -5.70
C PHE A 122 -4.17 0.48 -6.34
N CYS A 123 -2.87 0.19 -6.27
CA CYS A 123 -1.85 1.03 -6.91
C CYS A 123 -1.69 0.77 -8.41
N THR A 124 -2.17 -0.37 -8.91
CA THR A 124 -1.82 -0.91 -10.23
C THR A 124 -2.30 -0.05 -11.39
N PRO A 125 -3.54 0.53 -11.41
CA PRO A 125 -3.96 1.41 -12.49
C PRO A 125 -3.03 2.60 -12.71
N GLY A 126 -2.62 3.27 -11.62
CA GLY A 126 -1.67 4.38 -11.69
C GLY A 126 -0.28 3.95 -12.16
N ILE A 127 0.16 2.74 -11.78
CA ILE A 127 1.43 2.17 -12.24
C ILE A 127 1.39 1.87 -13.75
N ILE A 128 0.30 1.28 -14.25
CA ILE A 128 0.09 1.02 -15.68
C ILE A 128 0.21 2.33 -16.47
N LEU A 129 -0.50 3.39 -16.05
CA LEU A 129 -0.43 4.71 -16.68
C LEU A 129 0.99 5.29 -16.63
N ARG A 130 1.72 5.07 -15.54
CA ARG A 130 3.13 5.49 -15.44
C ARG A 130 4.01 4.75 -16.45
N PHE A 131 3.81 3.45 -16.62
CA PHE A 131 4.55 2.65 -17.60
C PHE A 131 4.20 3.01 -19.04
N VAL A 132 2.92 3.20 -19.37
CA VAL A 132 2.49 3.69 -20.69
C VAL A 132 3.13 5.05 -21.01
N GLY A 133 3.13 5.98 -20.05
CA GLY A 133 3.81 7.27 -20.23
C GLY A 133 5.34 7.16 -20.36
N LEU A 134 5.95 6.16 -19.73
CA LEU A 134 7.37 5.86 -19.86
C LEU A 134 7.71 5.33 -21.27
N GLU A 135 6.87 4.46 -21.83
CA GLU A 135 6.98 3.98 -23.22
C GLU A 135 6.88 5.15 -24.21
N GLY A 136 5.83 5.98 -24.10
CA GLY A 136 5.63 7.13 -25.00
C GLY A 136 6.75 8.17 -24.96
N SER A 137 7.35 8.40 -23.77
CA SER A 137 8.48 9.32 -23.62
C SER A 137 9.76 8.80 -24.27
N ALA A 138 9.96 7.47 -24.33
CA ALA A 138 11.10 6.88 -25.04
C ALA A 138 10.99 7.16 -26.55
N VAL A 139 9.81 6.90 -27.12
CA VAL A 139 9.51 7.14 -28.54
C VAL A 139 9.72 8.61 -28.92
N SER A 140 9.31 9.55 -28.05
CA SER A 140 9.53 10.99 -28.28
C SER A 140 11.01 11.40 -28.24
N GLN A 141 11.83 10.78 -27.39
CA GLN A 141 13.28 11.04 -27.32
C GLN A 141 14.03 10.48 -28.54
N PHE A 142 13.60 9.34 -29.09
CA PHE A 142 14.08 8.81 -30.36
C PHE A 142 13.70 9.73 -31.53
N ALA A 143 12.45 10.20 -31.59
CA ALA A 143 11.99 11.11 -32.64
C ALA A 143 12.71 12.47 -32.63
N ASN A 144 13.21 12.90 -31.46
CA ASN A 144 13.96 14.16 -31.31
C ASN A 144 15.49 14.00 -31.42
N ASN A 145 15.99 12.88 -31.98
CA ASN A 145 17.41 12.63 -32.23
C ASN A 145 18.32 12.75 -30.98
N GLN A 146 17.76 12.56 -29.78
CA GLN A 146 18.52 12.65 -28.52
C GLN A 146 19.27 11.36 -28.15
N PHE A 147 19.09 10.29 -28.93
CA PHE A 147 19.85 9.04 -28.83
C PHE A 147 20.18 8.51 -30.23
N SER A 148 21.41 8.02 -30.43
CA SER A 148 21.85 7.42 -31.69
C SER A 148 21.39 5.96 -31.80
N ASP A 149 20.70 5.62 -32.89
CA ASP A 149 20.39 4.34 -33.57
C ASP A 149 20.72 2.93 -33.01
N ASN A 150 21.15 2.74 -31.77
CA ASN A 150 21.30 1.41 -31.16
C ASN A 150 20.77 1.40 -29.72
N GLU A 151 19.71 0.61 -29.51
CA GLU A 151 19.32 -0.04 -28.26
C GLU A 151 19.52 0.77 -26.95
N VAL A 152 18.47 1.46 -26.51
CA VAL A 152 18.17 1.43 -25.07
C VAL A 152 16.98 0.48 -24.93
N PRO A 153 17.22 -0.81 -24.61
CA PRO A 153 16.13 -1.70 -24.24
C PRO A 153 15.31 -1.05 -23.13
N PRO A 154 14.01 -1.34 -23.00
CA PRO A 154 13.23 -0.96 -21.83
C PRO A 154 13.79 -1.63 -20.56
N ASP A 155 14.94 -1.17 -20.06
CA ASP A 155 15.67 -1.83 -19.00
C ASP A 155 14.96 -1.62 -17.65
N ARG A 156 14.94 -2.68 -16.84
CA ARG A 156 14.29 -2.81 -15.54
C ARG A 156 14.62 -1.64 -14.61
N ASP A 157 15.86 -1.18 -14.67
CA ASP A 157 16.37 -0.02 -13.93
C ASP A 157 15.61 1.29 -14.22
N ARG A 158 15.24 1.51 -15.49
CA ARG A 158 14.47 2.69 -15.90
C ARG A 158 13.04 2.60 -15.37
N ALA A 159 12.44 1.41 -15.42
CA ALA A 159 11.13 1.16 -14.82
C ALA A 159 11.16 1.38 -13.30
N ALA A 160 12.17 0.86 -12.60
CA ALA A 160 12.34 1.03 -11.16
C ALA A 160 12.45 2.51 -10.75
N ARG A 161 13.23 3.32 -11.48
CA ARG A 161 13.30 4.77 -11.26
C ARG A 161 11.97 5.48 -11.54
N ALA A 162 11.23 5.06 -12.56
CA ALA A 162 9.91 5.62 -12.83
C ALA A 162 8.92 5.37 -11.67
N LEU A 163 9.07 4.25 -10.96
CA LEU A 163 8.25 3.91 -9.79
C LEU A 163 8.57 4.71 -8.52
N HIS A 164 9.60 5.59 -8.50
CA HIS A 164 9.86 6.48 -7.36
C HIS A 164 8.65 7.35 -6.98
N ALA A 165 7.81 7.69 -7.96
CA ALA A 165 6.58 8.45 -7.73
C ALA A 165 5.43 7.61 -7.15
N HIS A 166 5.59 6.28 -7.08
CA HIS A 166 4.59 5.35 -6.59
C HIS A 166 4.96 4.79 -5.22
N LEU A 167 3.94 4.34 -4.49
CA LEU A 167 4.06 3.42 -3.39
C LEU A 167 3.33 2.13 -3.75
N CYS A 168 3.84 1.01 -3.25
CA CYS A 168 3.19 -0.28 -3.26
C CYS A 168 3.50 -0.94 -1.93
N ARG A 169 2.47 -1.36 -1.18
CA ARG A 169 2.66 -2.05 0.09
C ARG A 169 2.82 -3.57 -0.08
N CYS A 170 2.30 -4.12 -1.19
CA CYS A 170 1.99 -5.54 -1.29
C CYS A 170 3.05 -6.37 -2.01
N THR A 171 3.65 -5.87 -3.09
CA THR A 171 4.33 -6.72 -4.08
C THR A 171 5.84 -6.80 -3.94
N GLY A 172 6.42 -5.96 -3.07
CA GLY A 172 7.87 -5.81 -2.97
C GLY A 172 8.54 -5.29 -4.25
N TRP A 173 7.77 -4.67 -5.16
CA TRP A 173 8.19 -4.08 -6.43
C TRP A 173 8.74 -5.04 -7.49
N GLN A 174 9.36 -6.14 -7.08
CA GLN A 174 9.99 -7.09 -8.01
C GLN A 174 9.00 -7.68 -9.01
N THR A 175 7.83 -8.14 -8.55
CA THR A 175 6.81 -8.68 -9.46
C THR A 175 6.16 -7.61 -10.35
N VAL A 176 6.17 -6.34 -9.93
CA VAL A 176 5.74 -5.21 -10.76
C VAL A 176 6.74 -4.95 -11.89
N LEU A 177 8.04 -5.10 -11.61
CA LEU A 177 9.10 -4.99 -12.60
C LEU A 177 9.14 -6.21 -13.53
N ASP A 178 8.84 -7.40 -13.03
CA ASP A 178 8.63 -8.59 -13.87
C ASP A 178 7.45 -8.36 -14.84
N ALA A 179 6.35 -7.74 -14.36
CA ALA A 179 5.21 -7.37 -15.22
C ALA A 179 5.61 -6.37 -16.31
N TRP A 180 6.48 -5.41 -16.00
CA TRP A 180 7.05 -4.49 -17.00
C TRP A 180 7.79 -5.27 -18.09
N GLU A 181 8.72 -6.16 -17.71
CA GLU A 181 9.52 -6.93 -18.67
C GLU A 181 8.67 -7.83 -19.56
N VAL A 182 7.62 -8.44 -19.02
CA VAL A 182 6.66 -9.23 -19.80
C VAL A 182 5.87 -8.34 -20.75
N ALA A 183 5.32 -7.22 -20.27
CA ALA A 183 4.50 -6.32 -21.08
C ALA A 183 5.25 -5.68 -22.25
N VAL A 184 6.57 -5.46 -22.13
CA VAL A 184 7.42 -4.88 -23.18
C VAL A 184 8.15 -5.95 -24.02
N GLY A 185 7.91 -7.23 -23.75
CA GLY A 185 8.46 -8.35 -24.53
C GLY A 185 9.94 -8.67 -24.26
N ILE A 186 10.50 -8.22 -23.14
CA ILE A 186 11.83 -8.63 -22.67
C ILE A 186 11.80 -10.05 -22.11
N ALA A 187 10.77 -10.36 -21.33
CA ALA A 187 10.59 -11.67 -20.70
C ALA A 187 9.35 -12.39 -21.26
N PRO A 188 9.37 -13.73 -21.37
CA PRO A 188 8.17 -14.47 -21.72
C PRO A 188 7.16 -14.47 -20.56
N ILE A 189 5.88 -14.67 -20.89
CA ILE A 189 4.83 -14.89 -19.89
C ILE A 189 5.17 -16.14 -19.06
N PRO A 190 5.23 -16.06 -17.72
CA PRO A 190 5.44 -17.22 -16.85
C PRO A 190 4.33 -18.26 -17.02
N VAL A 191 4.69 -19.55 -17.00
CA VAL A 191 3.73 -20.65 -17.05
C VAL A 191 3.28 -21.00 -15.63
N SER A 192 1.98 -20.96 -15.35
CA SER A 192 1.43 -21.41 -14.06
C SER A 192 1.13 -22.91 -14.09
N ASN A 193 1.58 -23.66 -13.08
CA ASN A 193 1.18 -25.05 -12.88
C ASN A 193 -0.11 -25.12 -12.04
N GLN A 194 -1.08 -25.92 -12.46
CA GLN A 194 -2.34 -26.14 -11.72
C GLN A 194 -2.23 -27.39 -10.82
N SER A 195 -2.65 -27.26 -9.56
CA SER A 195 -2.63 -28.31 -8.53
C SER A 195 -3.92 -29.15 -8.50
N GLU A 196 -3.82 -30.39 -8.00
CA GLU A 196 -4.98 -31.26 -7.70
C GLU A 196 -5.88 -30.72 -6.57
N TRP A 197 -5.38 -29.79 -5.73
CA TRP A 197 -6.18 -29.08 -4.73
C TRP A 197 -6.98 -27.90 -5.31
N ALA A 198 -6.87 -27.63 -6.61
CA ALA A 198 -7.68 -26.63 -7.29
C ALA A 198 -9.17 -27.07 -7.33
N PRO A 199 -10.13 -26.22 -6.92
CA PRO A 199 -11.54 -26.55 -7.06
C PRO A 199 -11.96 -26.68 -8.53
N PRO A 200 -12.96 -27.51 -8.87
CA PRO A 200 -13.49 -27.64 -10.24
C PRO A 200 -14.06 -26.33 -10.82
N ASP A 201 -14.44 -25.41 -9.93
CA ASP A 201 -15.27 -24.24 -10.18
C ASP A 201 -14.74 -22.95 -9.50
N GLY A 202 -13.56 -23.00 -8.86
CA GLY A 202 -12.94 -21.84 -8.19
C GLY A 202 -11.49 -21.65 -8.61
N LYS A 203 -11.10 -20.41 -8.93
CA LYS A 203 -9.74 -20.08 -9.36
C LYS A 203 -8.73 -20.38 -8.25
N ALA A 204 -7.82 -21.33 -8.49
CA ALA A 204 -6.74 -21.70 -7.58
C ALA A 204 -6.01 -20.46 -7.00
N SER A 205 -5.77 -19.48 -7.85
CA SER A 205 -5.21 -18.17 -7.52
C SER A 205 -5.95 -17.42 -6.41
N ASP A 206 -7.29 -17.41 -6.43
CA ASP A 206 -8.13 -16.68 -5.47
C ASP A 206 -8.05 -17.35 -4.10
N ARG A 207 -8.07 -18.69 -4.09
CA ARG A 207 -7.91 -19.48 -2.87
C ARG A 207 -6.54 -19.28 -2.25
N ARG A 208 -5.47 -19.30 -3.05
CA ARG A 208 -4.12 -18.99 -2.57
C ARG A 208 -4.05 -17.58 -1.99
N ALA A 209 -4.51 -16.57 -2.73
CA ALA A 209 -4.48 -15.19 -2.28
C ALA A 209 -5.30 -14.98 -1.01
N THR A 210 -6.42 -15.69 -0.85
CA THR A 210 -7.25 -15.65 0.36
C THR A 210 -6.53 -16.19 1.59
N LEU A 211 -5.77 -17.28 1.45
CA LEU A 211 -4.93 -17.80 2.53
C LEU A 211 -3.88 -16.77 2.97
N GLU A 212 -3.22 -16.12 2.00
CA GLU A 212 -2.17 -15.15 2.28
C GLU A 212 -2.68 -13.81 2.81
N GLY A 213 -3.82 -13.35 2.29
CA GLY A 213 -4.46 -12.09 2.67
C GLY A 213 -5.34 -12.16 3.91
N ARG A 214 -5.59 -13.38 4.45
CA ARG A 214 -6.49 -13.67 5.59
C ARG A 214 -7.91 -13.08 5.44
N SER A 215 -8.30 -12.80 4.21
CA SER A 215 -9.57 -12.20 3.81
C SER A 215 -9.86 -12.67 2.39
N LEU A 216 -11.12 -12.62 1.95
CA LEU A 216 -11.46 -13.03 0.59
C LEU A 216 -10.70 -12.17 -0.42
N GLN A 217 -9.96 -12.81 -1.32
CA GLN A 217 -9.20 -12.14 -2.38
C GLN A 217 -9.60 -12.70 -3.74
N THR A 218 -9.47 -11.86 -4.76
CA THR A 218 -9.64 -12.22 -6.16
C THR A 218 -8.34 -11.97 -6.90
N VAL A 219 -8.03 -12.84 -7.85
CA VAL A 219 -6.90 -12.71 -8.76
C VAL A 219 -7.41 -12.84 -10.20
N GLY A 220 -6.93 -11.95 -11.06
CA GLY A 220 -7.29 -11.96 -12.47
C GLY A 220 -7.23 -10.57 -13.11
N PRO A 221 -7.52 -10.47 -14.41
CA PRO A 221 -7.29 -9.26 -15.20
C PRO A 221 -7.98 -8.00 -14.66
N GLU A 222 -9.12 -8.14 -13.99
CA GLU A 222 -9.84 -7.02 -13.38
C GLU A 222 -9.08 -6.40 -12.19
N VAL A 223 -8.18 -7.14 -11.54
CA VAL A 223 -7.44 -6.67 -10.35
C VAL A 223 -6.37 -5.63 -10.73
N PRO A 224 -5.47 -5.87 -11.72
CA PRO A 224 -4.59 -4.81 -12.23
C PRO A 224 -5.32 -3.58 -12.75
N LEU A 225 -6.54 -3.75 -13.25
CA LEU A 225 -7.39 -2.66 -13.73
C LEU A 225 -8.13 -1.92 -12.59
N GLY A 226 -7.93 -2.35 -11.33
CA GLY A 226 -8.52 -1.74 -10.15
C GLY A 226 -10.02 -1.98 -10.02
N ARG A 227 -10.57 -3.04 -10.62
CA ARG A 227 -12.00 -3.38 -10.65
C ARG A 227 -12.32 -4.55 -9.70
N CYS A 228 -11.75 -4.50 -8.49
CA CYS A 228 -11.82 -5.58 -7.50
C CYS A 228 -12.65 -5.21 -6.25
N GLY A 229 -13.64 -4.33 -6.43
CA GLY A 229 -14.71 -4.12 -5.45
C GLY A 229 -14.38 -3.19 -4.27
N PHE A 230 -13.40 -2.29 -4.39
CA PHE A 230 -13.10 -1.30 -3.36
C PHE A 230 -14.37 -0.53 -2.93
N ALA A 231 -14.57 -0.32 -1.64
CA ALA A 231 -15.84 0.22 -1.12
C ALA A 231 -16.16 1.59 -1.71
N ALA A 232 -15.18 2.50 -1.75
CA ALA A 232 -15.33 3.82 -2.35
C ALA A 232 -15.63 3.78 -3.87
N ASP A 233 -15.29 2.69 -4.54
CA ASP A 233 -15.56 2.49 -5.98
C ASP A 233 -16.84 1.70 -6.25
N THR A 234 -17.54 1.21 -5.23
CA THR A 234 -18.81 0.47 -5.38
C THR A 234 -20.01 1.22 -4.85
N ALA A 235 -19.78 2.34 -4.14
CA ALA A 235 -20.85 3.20 -3.65
C ALA A 235 -21.78 3.69 -4.80
N PRO A 236 -23.10 3.79 -4.54
CA PRO A 236 -24.06 4.41 -5.45
C PRO A 236 -23.62 5.83 -5.85
N LEU A 237 -23.93 6.23 -7.08
CA LEU A 237 -23.52 7.55 -7.61
C LEU A 237 -24.19 8.72 -6.91
N ASP A 238 -25.37 8.50 -6.34
CA ASP A 238 -26.18 9.44 -5.58
C ASP A 238 -25.93 9.37 -4.08
N ALA A 239 -24.95 8.58 -3.62
CA ALA A 239 -24.61 8.49 -2.22
C ALA A 239 -24.09 9.83 -1.67
N LEU A 240 -24.57 10.22 -0.50
CA LEU A 240 -23.93 11.27 0.29
C LEU A 240 -22.54 10.78 0.72
N VAL A 241 -21.62 11.72 0.93
CA VAL A 241 -20.26 11.43 1.39
C VAL A 241 -20.07 11.97 2.80
N ALA A 242 -19.55 11.11 3.68
CA ALA A 242 -19.25 11.42 5.05
C ALA A 242 -17.73 11.33 5.31
N VAL A 243 -17.18 12.35 5.97
CA VAL A 243 -15.80 12.35 6.47
C VAL A 243 -15.80 12.59 7.98
N PRO A 244 -14.78 12.12 8.73
CA PRO A 244 -14.77 12.33 10.17
C PRO A 244 -14.65 13.84 10.48
N GLY A 245 -15.34 14.32 11.52
CA GLY A 245 -15.16 15.65 12.10
C GLY A 245 -14.13 15.63 13.25
N ASP A 246 -14.40 16.42 14.30
CA ASP A 246 -13.52 16.60 15.47
C ASP A 246 -13.83 15.65 16.65
N GLY A 247 -14.80 14.75 16.50
CA GLY A 247 -15.20 13.79 17.54
C GLY A 247 -14.69 12.36 17.32
N PRO A 248 -15.10 11.40 18.17
CA PRO A 248 -14.73 10.00 18.06
C PRO A 248 -15.17 9.40 16.71
N PRO A 249 -14.32 8.61 16.03
CA PRO A 249 -14.61 8.08 14.69
C PRO A 249 -15.71 7.02 14.68
N ASP A 250 -15.99 6.38 15.82
CA ASP A 250 -17.05 5.39 16.02
C ASP A 250 -18.41 6.02 16.35
N ASP A 251 -18.47 7.31 16.69
CA ASP A 251 -19.70 8.06 16.89
C ASP A 251 -20.20 8.65 15.56
N PRO A 252 -21.32 8.18 14.97
CA PRO A 252 -21.87 8.75 13.74
C PRO A 252 -22.17 10.25 13.84
N GLY A 253 -22.47 10.78 15.04
CA GLY A 253 -22.73 12.20 15.25
C GLY A 253 -21.51 13.11 15.07
N SER A 254 -20.30 12.54 15.04
CA SER A 254 -19.06 13.28 14.81
C SER A 254 -18.72 13.47 13.34
N TRP A 255 -19.46 12.83 12.42
CA TRP A 255 -19.16 12.83 11.00
C TRP A 255 -19.83 13.99 10.26
N VAL A 256 -19.11 14.55 9.29
CA VAL A 256 -19.59 15.64 8.43
C VAL A 256 -20.05 15.05 7.10
N VAL A 257 -21.34 15.21 6.81
CA VAL A 257 -22.00 14.64 5.62
C VAL A 257 -22.30 15.75 4.60
N ALA A 258 -21.98 15.50 3.33
CA ALA A 258 -22.27 16.41 2.22
C ALA A 258 -22.59 15.65 0.92
N GLY A 259 -22.96 16.37 -0.15
CA GLY A 259 -23.25 15.78 -1.46
C GLY A 259 -22.01 15.27 -2.20
N THR A 260 -20.84 15.82 -1.88
CA THR A 260 -19.57 15.40 -2.46
C THR A 260 -18.45 15.30 -1.43
N LEU A 261 -17.41 14.51 -1.72
CA LEU A 261 -16.21 14.41 -0.88
C LEU A 261 -15.52 15.77 -0.67
N ALA A 262 -15.47 16.59 -1.72
CA ALA A 262 -14.87 17.93 -1.65
C ALA A 262 -15.65 18.86 -0.71
N GLU A 263 -16.98 18.83 -0.76
CA GLU A 263 -17.84 19.59 0.17
C GLU A 263 -17.70 19.09 1.60
N ALA A 264 -17.71 17.77 1.81
CA ALA A 264 -17.57 17.16 3.13
C ALA A 264 -16.23 17.55 3.78
N ARG A 265 -15.12 17.45 3.03
CA ARG A 265 -13.79 17.86 3.50
C ARG A 265 -13.70 19.35 3.84
N ARG A 266 -14.28 20.23 3.01
CA ARG A 266 -14.34 21.68 3.29
C ARG A 266 -15.15 21.97 4.54
N ALA A 267 -16.32 21.35 4.68
CA ALA A 267 -17.20 21.54 5.82
C ALA A 267 -16.59 21.02 7.13
N ALA A 268 -15.82 19.93 7.07
CA ALA A 268 -15.08 19.41 8.22
C ALA A 268 -13.90 20.29 8.65
N GLY A 269 -13.54 21.33 7.88
CA GLY A 269 -12.47 22.26 8.23
C GLY A 269 -11.08 21.63 8.33
N LYS A 270 -10.91 20.40 7.84
CA LYS A 270 -9.67 19.65 8.02
C LYS A 270 -8.55 20.26 7.19
N VAL A 271 -7.48 20.61 7.89
CA VAL A 271 -6.23 21.06 7.29
C VAL A 271 -5.34 19.84 7.08
N GLN A 272 -4.77 19.73 5.88
CA GLN A 272 -3.84 18.68 5.54
C GLN A 272 -2.62 18.69 6.49
N GLY A 273 -2.41 17.55 7.13
CA GLY A 273 -1.26 17.17 7.90
C GLY A 273 0.03 17.24 7.09
N ARG A 274 1.13 17.49 7.80
CA ARG A 274 2.46 17.61 7.22
C ARG A 274 3.36 16.53 7.77
N ARG A 275 4.46 16.28 7.06
CA ARG A 275 5.57 15.49 7.62
C ARG A 275 6.08 16.19 8.88
N THR A 276 6.22 15.44 9.96
CA THR A 276 6.81 15.92 11.20
C THR A 276 8.33 15.79 11.19
N THR A 277 8.99 16.56 12.04
CA THR A 277 10.39 16.37 12.42
C THR A 277 10.52 15.83 13.85
N ALA A 278 9.39 15.49 14.48
CA ALA A 278 9.36 14.90 15.80
C ALA A 278 10.08 13.54 15.78
N GLU A 279 10.73 13.23 16.90
CA GLU A 279 11.49 12.00 17.04
C GLU A 279 10.55 10.80 17.11
N VAL A 280 11.02 9.68 16.56
CA VAL A 280 10.36 8.39 16.66
C VAL A 280 10.98 7.66 17.84
N VAL A 281 10.20 7.46 18.91
CA VAL A 281 10.70 6.94 20.20
C VAL A 281 9.90 5.69 20.59
N PRO A 282 10.56 4.60 21.05
CA PRO A 282 9.84 3.44 21.56
C PRO A 282 9.00 3.80 22.80
N PRO A 283 7.71 3.42 22.86
CA PRO A 283 6.82 3.84 23.94
C PRO A 283 6.86 2.92 25.16
N ILE A 284 7.58 1.80 25.11
CA ILE A 284 7.68 0.81 26.21
C ILE A 284 9.14 0.68 26.64
N ASP A 285 9.36 0.74 27.96
CA ASP A 285 10.67 0.53 28.56
C ASP A 285 11.05 -0.96 28.60
N LEU A 286 12.36 -1.23 28.43
CA LEU A 286 12.91 -2.58 28.54
C LEU A 286 12.58 -3.23 29.90
N PRO A 287 12.35 -4.55 29.92
CA PRO A 287 12.30 -5.29 31.17
C PRO A 287 13.68 -5.27 31.85
N GLY A 288 13.69 -5.18 33.18
CA GLY A 288 14.93 -5.33 33.95
C GLY A 288 15.45 -6.77 33.87
N GLY A 289 16.77 -6.95 33.93
CA GLY A 289 17.43 -8.24 33.83
C GLY A 289 18.71 -8.15 33.01
N ASP A 290 19.57 -9.17 33.15
CA ASP A 290 20.71 -9.38 32.26
C ASP A 290 20.26 -10.29 31.12
N TRP A 291 20.18 -9.74 29.90
CA TRP A 291 19.66 -10.43 28.72
C TRP A 291 20.74 -10.56 27.65
N ASP A 292 20.72 -11.67 26.90
CA ASP A 292 21.62 -11.88 25.76
C ASP A 292 21.24 -10.97 24.56
N ALA A 293 19.95 -10.67 24.42
CA ALA A 293 19.47 -9.63 23.50
C ALA A 293 18.28 -8.87 24.08
N VAL A 294 18.14 -7.62 23.63
CA VAL A 294 17.00 -6.75 23.95
C VAL A 294 16.44 -6.13 22.68
N LEU A 295 15.14 -5.86 22.66
CA LEU A 295 14.42 -5.29 21.53
C LEU A 295 13.39 -4.27 22.04
N ARG A 296 13.28 -3.11 21.39
CA ARG A 296 12.21 -2.14 21.52
C ARG A 296 11.71 -1.74 20.14
N THR A 297 10.40 -1.71 19.96
CA THR A 297 9.77 -1.25 18.72
C THR A 297 9.01 0.04 18.93
N VAL A 298 8.95 0.83 17.88
CA VAL A 298 8.16 2.06 17.80
C VAL A 298 6.76 1.75 17.26
N TRP A 299 5.88 2.75 17.26
CA TRP A 299 4.60 2.66 16.56
C TRP A 299 4.81 2.49 15.06
N VAL A 300 4.09 1.55 14.43
CA VAL A 300 4.18 1.29 12.98
C VAL A 300 2.79 1.31 12.35
N GLU A 301 2.67 2.06 11.26
CA GLU A 301 1.47 2.14 10.42
C GLU A 301 1.44 0.97 9.42
N PRO A 302 0.39 0.12 9.42
CA PRO A 302 0.23 -0.94 8.41
C PRO A 302 0.24 -0.39 6.98
N ALA A 303 -0.25 0.84 6.80
CA ALA A 303 -0.16 1.62 5.57
C ALA A 303 -0.77 0.98 4.30
N PRO A 304 -1.97 0.37 4.36
CA PRO A 304 -2.66 -0.04 3.14
C PRO A 304 -2.91 1.20 2.26
N LEU A 305 -2.70 1.12 0.94
CA LEU A 305 -2.83 2.30 0.06
C LEU A 305 -4.28 2.73 -0.16
N GLU A 306 -5.20 1.77 -0.19
CA GLU A 306 -6.63 2.05 -0.02
C GLU A 306 -6.84 2.43 1.45
N THR A 307 -7.35 3.62 1.72
CA THR A 307 -7.82 3.99 3.07
C THR A 307 -9.04 3.15 3.45
N ASP A 308 -9.40 3.06 4.72
CA ASP A 308 -10.69 2.44 5.05
C ASP A 308 -11.82 3.26 4.43
N ALA A 309 -12.80 2.55 3.88
CA ALA A 309 -14.03 3.12 3.38
C ALA A 309 -15.15 2.10 3.57
N ALA A 310 -16.36 2.59 3.77
CA ALA A 310 -17.55 1.75 3.82
C ALA A 310 -18.74 2.53 3.26
N TRP A 311 -19.76 1.84 2.77
CA TRP A 311 -21.00 2.50 2.39
C TRP A 311 -22.20 1.62 2.71
N CYS A 312 -23.37 2.22 2.88
CA CYS A 312 -24.59 1.47 3.16
C CYS A 312 -25.80 2.12 2.46
N LEU A 313 -26.77 1.28 2.07
CA LEU A 313 -28.13 1.73 1.76
C LEU A 313 -28.93 1.91 3.07
N PRO A 314 -29.96 2.77 3.11
CA PRO A 314 -30.88 2.81 4.23
C PRO A 314 -31.51 1.43 4.48
N ALA A 315 -31.49 0.98 5.73
CA ALA A 315 -31.91 -0.36 6.17
C ALA A 315 -31.22 -1.54 5.44
N GLY A 316 -30.06 -1.30 4.81
CA GLY A 316 -29.28 -2.30 4.09
C GLY A 316 -28.13 -2.91 4.91
N GLU A 317 -27.45 -3.87 4.30
CA GLU A 317 -26.18 -4.39 4.79
C GLU A 317 -25.02 -3.52 4.26
N PRO A 318 -24.07 -3.12 5.12
CA PRO A 318 -22.98 -2.26 4.71
C PRO A 318 -21.93 -3.02 3.89
N VAL A 319 -21.35 -2.34 2.91
CA VAL A 319 -20.14 -2.76 2.21
C VAL A 319 -18.93 -2.20 2.95
N GLY A 320 -18.06 -3.07 3.41
CA GLY A 320 -16.87 -2.71 4.19
C GLY A 320 -15.57 -2.66 3.39
N PRO A 321 -14.44 -2.38 4.06
CA PRO A 321 -13.15 -2.15 3.42
C PRO A 321 -12.35 -3.44 3.13
N LEU A 322 -12.94 -4.61 3.38
CA LEU A 322 -12.29 -5.93 3.25
C LEU A 322 -12.50 -6.58 1.87
N ALA A 323 -12.74 -5.77 0.84
CA ALA A 323 -12.61 -6.23 -0.54
C ALA A 323 -11.14 -6.62 -0.82
N ASN A 324 -10.70 -6.57 -2.08
CA ASN A 324 -9.33 -6.96 -2.43
C ASN A 324 -8.25 -6.00 -1.88
N GLY A 325 -8.60 -4.95 -1.13
CA GLY A 325 -7.76 -3.83 -0.68
C GLY A 325 -6.66 -4.11 0.34
N GLY A 326 -6.15 -5.35 0.43
CA GLY A 326 -4.90 -5.70 1.13
C GLY A 326 -4.76 -5.06 2.50
N ALA A 327 -5.57 -5.50 3.47
CA ALA A 327 -5.56 -4.94 4.82
C ALA A 327 -4.38 -5.43 5.68
N PHE A 328 -3.77 -6.57 5.33
CA PHE A 328 -2.79 -7.29 6.16
C PHE A 328 -3.24 -7.40 7.64
N GLY A 329 -4.55 -7.55 7.85
CA GLY A 329 -5.20 -7.58 9.17
C GLY A 329 -5.67 -6.23 9.73
N ALA A 330 -5.15 -5.09 9.25
CA ALA A 330 -5.41 -3.77 9.84
C ALA A 330 -6.86 -3.27 9.71
N LYS A 331 -7.66 -3.84 8.81
CA LYS A 331 -9.04 -3.42 8.54
C LYS A 331 -10.10 -4.40 9.05
N VAL A 332 -9.68 -5.51 9.68
CA VAL A 332 -10.59 -6.59 10.11
C VAL A 332 -11.62 -6.09 11.11
N ASP A 333 -11.19 -5.21 12.01
CA ASP A 333 -12.01 -4.67 13.10
C ASP A 333 -12.54 -3.25 12.80
N SER A 334 -12.61 -2.85 11.53
CA SER A 334 -13.02 -1.50 11.15
C SER A 334 -14.46 -1.20 11.58
N SER A 335 -14.67 -0.08 12.27
CA SER A 335 -15.99 0.38 12.73
C SER A 335 -16.82 1.05 11.63
N LEU A 336 -16.19 1.38 10.49
CA LEU A 336 -16.82 2.16 9.42
C LEU A 336 -18.12 1.55 8.85
N PRO A 337 -18.28 0.23 8.70
CA PRO A 337 -19.55 -0.35 8.26
C PRO A 337 -20.73 0.02 9.17
N ALA A 338 -20.52 0.05 10.48
CA ALA A 338 -21.56 0.43 11.44
C ALA A 338 -21.90 1.92 11.35
N VAL A 339 -20.88 2.78 11.20
CA VAL A 339 -21.06 4.22 10.98
C VAL A 339 -21.82 4.48 9.67
N ALA A 340 -21.45 3.82 8.58
CA ALA A 340 -22.10 3.95 7.28
C ALA A 340 -23.59 3.63 7.35
N ARG A 341 -23.95 2.54 8.04
CA ARG A 341 -25.36 2.15 8.25
C ARG A 341 -26.11 3.20 9.07
N ALA A 342 -25.56 3.63 10.20
CA ALA A 342 -26.20 4.61 11.06
C ALA A 342 -26.46 5.95 10.33
N LEU A 343 -25.49 6.42 9.54
CA LEU A 343 -25.66 7.63 8.74
C LEU A 343 -26.67 7.43 7.61
N ALA A 344 -26.65 6.30 6.91
CA ALA A 344 -27.60 6.01 5.84
C ALA A 344 -29.04 5.99 6.37
N ASP A 345 -29.27 5.38 7.53
CA ASP A 345 -30.58 5.36 8.19
C ASP A 345 -31.02 6.75 8.64
N ALA A 346 -30.10 7.54 9.22
CA ALA A 346 -30.39 8.90 9.69
C ALA A 346 -30.74 9.87 8.55
N HIS A 347 -30.10 9.72 7.39
CA HIS A 347 -30.31 10.59 6.22
C HIS A 347 -31.36 10.05 5.24
N GLY A 348 -31.80 8.80 5.38
CA GLY A 348 -32.71 8.15 4.44
C GLY A 348 -32.15 8.09 3.01
N SER A 349 -30.82 8.08 2.87
CA SER A 349 -30.08 8.08 1.60
C SER A 349 -28.85 7.18 1.71
N PRO A 350 -28.31 6.63 0.60
CA PRO A 350 -27.04 5.94 0.66
C PRO A 350 -25.93 6.86 1.18
N VAL A 351 -25.05 6.36 2.04
CA VAL A 351 -23.91 7.13 2.59
C VAL A 351 -22.62 6.35 2.41
N LEU A 352 -21.63 6.99 1.80
CA LEU A 352 -20.23 6.55 1.75
C LEU A 352 -19.44 7.26 2.86
N VAL A 353 -18.89 6.50 3.80
CA VAL A 353 -17.86 6.99 4.74
C VAL A 353 -16.48 6.82 4.12
N ALA A 354 -15.77 7.93 3.95
CA ALA A 354 -14.49 7.98 3.23
C ALA A 354 -13.47 8.86 3.98
N PRO A 355 -12.94 8.39 5.12
CA PRO A 355 -11.86 9.08 5.84
C PRO A 355 -10.64 9.29 4.96
N SER A 356 -9.92 10.38 5.21
CA SER A 356 -8.64 10.67 4.56
C SER A 356 -7.52 9.74 5.05
N ARG A 357 -6.36 9.78 4.38
CA ARG A 357 -5.15 9.10 4.87
C ARG A 357 -4.83 9.47 6.32
N GLU A 358 -4.95 10.75 6.65
CA GLU A 358 -4.55 11.29 7.96
C GLU A 358 -5.50 10.82 9.06
N ASP A 359 -6.78 10.72 8.72
CA ASP A 359 -7.80 10.16 9.58
C ASP A 359 -7.47 8.70 9.93
N ILE A 360 -7.20 7.87 8.92
CA ILE A 360 -6.81 6.47 9.11
C ILE A 360 -5.53 6.35 9.93
N VAL A 361 -4.56 7.23 9.72
CA VAL A 361 -3.32 7.18 10.50
C VAL A 361 -3.57 7.53 11.96
N ARG A 362 -4.51 8.42 12.27
CA ARG A 362 -4.84 8.81 13.64
C ARG A 362 -5.62 7.75 14.41
N PHE A 363 -6.66 7.16 13.80
CA PHE A 363 -7.55 6.23 14.51
C PHE A 363 -7.50 4.78 14.03
N GLY A 364 -6.86 4.49 12.90
CA GLY A 364 -6.67 3.13 12.43
C GLY A 364 -5.70 2.37 13.32
N VAL A 365 -5.86 1.04 13.36
CA VAL A 365 -5.02 0.19 14.22
C VAL A 365 -3.57 0.21 13.77
N LYS A 366 -2.66 0.09 14.74
CA LYS A 366 -1.22 -0.03 14.54
C LYS A 366 -0.75 -1.44 14.91
N ARG A 367 0.46 -1.78 14.46
CA ARG A 367 1.21 -2.89 15.05
C ARG A 367 1.48 -2.56 16.53
N PRO A 368 1.19 -3.46 17.48
CA PRO A 368 1.43 -3.20 18.89
C PRO A 368 2.94 -3.05 19.17
N PRO A 369 3.38 -1.93 19.79
CA PRO A 369 4.77 -1.79 20.17
C PRO A 369 5.13 -2.80 21.27
N VAL A 370 6.39 -3.22 21.28
CA VAL A 370 6.95 -4.17 22.26
C VAL A 370 8.25 -3.65 22.84
N ALA A 371 8.60 -4.14 24.03
CA ALA A 371 9.93 -4.08 24.59
C ALA A 371 10.24 -5.40 25.30
N GLY A 372 11.32 -6.07 24.92
CA GLY A 372 11.65 -7.38 25.47
C GLY A 372 13.13 -7.61 25.68
N GLY A 373 13.42 -8.59 26.51
CA GLY A 373 14.75 -9.14 26.74
C GLY A 373 14.67 -10.67 26.77
N ALA A 374 15.62 -11.33 26.13
CA ALA A 374 15.67 -12.79 26.06
C ALA A 374 17.08 -13.33 26.26
N SER A 375 17.14 -14.57 26.73
CA SER A 375 18.35 -15.33 26.96
C SER A 375 18.50 -16.45 25.92
N ALA A 376 19.72 -16.94 25.73
CA ALA A 376 20.06 -17.98 24.76
C ALA A 376 19.38 -19.34 25.03
N ASP A 377 18.83 -19.54 26.23
CA ASP A 377 18.03 -20.74 26.58
C ASP A 377 16.57 -20.66 26.12
N GLY A 378 16.17 -19.55 25.49
CA GLY A 378 14.82 -19.32 24.98
C GLY A 378 13.85 -18.75 26.00
N THR A 379 14.32 -18.41 27.21
CA THR A 379 13.52 -17.72 28.22
C THR A 379 13.69 -16.21 28.13
N GLY A 380 12.71 -15.46 28.63
CA GLY A 380 12.76 -14.00 28.59
C GLY A 380 11.47 -13.34 29.03
N VAL A 381 11.41 -12.03 28.88
CA VAL A 381 10.22 -11.21 29.13
C VAL A 381 9.94 -10.39 27.88
N LEU A 382 8.69 -10.41 27.39
CA LEU A 382 8.21 -9.55 26.32
C LEU A 382 7.09 -8.67 26.84
N ARG A 383 7.36 -7.38 27.04
CA ARG A 383 6.33 -6.39 27.30
C ARG A 383 5.70 -5.97 25.97
N VAL A 384 4.38 -5.97 25.90
CA VAL A 384 3.65 -5.62 24.68
C VAL A 384 2.49 -4.69 25.02
N ALA A 385 2.19 -3.72 24.15
CA ALA A 385 0.99 -2.90 24.32
C ALA A 385 -0.26 -3.78 24.40
N ARG A 386 -1.08 -3.59 25.44
CA ARG A 386 -2.31 -4.36 25.69
C ARG A 386 -3.14 -4.42 24.42
N THR A 387 -3.32 -5.63 23.90
CA THR A 387 -3.98 -5.87 22.62
C THR A 387 -4.69 -7.22 22.68
N PRO A 388 -6.00 -7.30 22.36
CA PRO A 388 -6.74 -8.57 22.39
C PRO A 388 -6.06 -9.67 21.57
N GLY A 389 -5.83 -10.83 22.19
CA GLY A 389 -5.26 -12.03 21.55
C GLY A 389 -3.74 -12.01 21.37
N ILE A 390 -3.02 -10.96 21.81
CA ILE A 390 -1.60 -10.80 21.51
C ILE A 390 -0.73 -11.78 22.30
N ALA A 391 -1.10 -12.10 23.54
CA ALA A 391 -0.36 -13.03 24.39
C ALA A 391 -0.42 -14.46 23.85
N GLU A 392 -1.60 -14.89 23.39
CA GLU A 392 -1.80 -16.19 22.75
C GLU A 392 -1.00 -16.29 21.44
N ALA A 393 -0.98 -15.23 20.64
CA ALA A 393 -0.20 -15.18 19.41
C ALA A 393 1.30 -15.38 19.67
N VAL A 394 1.85 -14.71 20.68
CA VAL A 394 3.26 -14.85 21.09
C VAL A 394 3.54 -16.26 21.64
N ALA A 395 2.70 -16.74 22.56
CA ALA A 395 2.89 -18.03 23.22
C ALA A 395 2.87 -19.22 22.23
N ALA A 396 2.19 -19.08 21.09
CA ALA A 396 2.13 -20.09 20.04
C ALA A 396 3.51 -20.40 19.41
N VAL A 397 4.45 -19.45 19.42
CA VAL A 397 5.80 -19.63 18.83
C VAL A 397 6.93 -19.49 19.84
N ALA A 398 6.68 -18.82 20.97
CA ALA A 398 7.67 -18.48 21.98
C ALA A 398 7.15 -18.77 23.40
N PRO A 399 6.83 -20.03 23.75
CA PRO A 399 6.25 -20.37 25.05
C PRO A 399 7.20 -20.14 26.24
N GLY A 400 8.49 -19.92 26.00
CA GLY A 400 9.49 -19.58 27.03
C GLY A 400 9.52 -18.10 27.42
N LEU A 401 8.86 -17.22 26.66
CA LEU A 401 8.77 -15.80 27.00
C LEU A 401 7.59 -15.54 27.93
N ASP A 402 7.84 -14.85 29.04
CA ASP A 402 6.78 -14.27 29.87
C ASP A 402 6.23 -13.01 29.20
N VAL A 403 4.95 -13.06 28.79
CA VAL A 403 4.31 -11.96 28.07
C VAL A 403 3.60 -11.05 29.06
N VAL A 404 4.03 -9.78 29.09
CA VAL A 404 3.49 -8.77 29.99
C VAL A 404 2.75 -7.71 29.18
N GLU A 405 1.43 -7.69 29.25
CA GLU A 405 0.62 -6.66 28.60
C GLU A 405 0.64 -5.34 29.37
N VAL A 406 1.03 -4.26 28.70
CA VAL A 406 1.24 -2.91 29.25
C VAL A 406 0.22 -1.94 28.67
N GLU A 407 -0.36 -1.09 29.53
CA GLU A 407 -1.16 0.05 29.06
C GLU A 407 -0.24 1.11 28.45
N VAL A 408 -0.47 1.45 27.18
CA VAL A 408 0.30 2.47 26.47
C VAL A 408 -0.66 3.51 25.92
N VAL A 409 -0.41 4.79 26.23
CA VAL A 409 -1.16 5.89 25.63
C VAL A 409 -0.77 6.00 24.15
N GLY A 410 -1.73 5.86 23.24
CA GLY A 410 -1.45 5.84 21.81
C GLY A 410 -2.64 5.47 20.95
N PRO A 411 -2.42 5.37 19.62
CA PRO A 411 -3.44 4.87 18.70
C PRO A 411 -3.80 3.40 19.01
N PRO A 412 -4.97 2.93 18.56
CA PRO A 412 -5.39 1.55 18.80
C PRO A 412 -4.44 0.55 18.13
N THR A 413 -4.44 -0.68 18.62
CA THR A 413 -3.57 -1.79 18.17
C THR A 413 -4.40 -3.01 17.80
N SER A 414 -3.85 -3.89 16.96
CA SER A 414 -4.50 -5.18 16.64
C SER A 414 -3.49 -6.30 16.44
N ALA A 415 -3.81 -7.47 17.00
CA ALA A 415 -3.07 -8.72 16.79
C ALA A 415 -3.34 -9.32 15.39
N ALA A 416 -4.37 -8.84 14.68
CA ALA A 416 -4.66 -9.28 13.32
C ALA A 416 -3.62 -8.77 12.31
N VAL A 417 -2.95 -7.65 12.61
CA VAL A 417 -1.86 -7.11 11.77
C VAL A 417 -0.84 -8.21 11.52
N ARG A 418 -0.42 -8.38 10.26
CA ARG A 418 0.49 -9.46 9.80
C ARG A 418 1.54 -9.80 10.85
N ALA A 419 1.46 -11.00 11.38
CA ALA A 419 2.41 -11.54 12.36
C ALA A 419 2.67 -10.69 13.63
N ALA A 420 1.73 -9.85 14.04
CA ALA A 420 1.87 -8.99 15.22
C ALA A 420 2.08 -9.78 16.52
N GLY A 421 3.04 -9.31 17.32
CA GLY A 421 3.47 -9.91 18.58
C GLY A 421 4.46 -11.06 18.37
N TRP A 422 4.08 -12.04 17.55
CA TRP A 422 4.86 -13.27 17.43
C TRP A 422 6.08 -13.13 16.51
N ALA A 423 6.05 -12.26 15.50
CA ALA A 423 7.24 -11.94 14.72
C ALA A 423 8.29 -11.22 15.59
N GLU A 424 7.86 -10.32 16.48
CA GLU A 424 8.71 -9.63 17.44
C GLU A 424 9.39 -10.63 18.40
N ALA A 425 8.64 -11.64 18.87
CA ALA A 425 9.19 -12.71 19.70
C ALA A 425 10.24 -13.54 18.94
N VAL A 426 9.99 -13.91 17.68
CA VAL A 426 10.94 -14.63 16.83
C VAL A 426 12.21 -13.79 16.59
N VAL A 427 12.07 -12.50 16.30
CA VAL A 427 13.19 -11.56 16.15
C VAL A 427 14.03 -11.56 17.43
N LEU A 428 13.42 -11.29 18.58
CA LEU A 428 14.09 -11.23 19.89
C LEU A 428 14.84 -12.52 20.23
N LEU A 429 14.18 -13.68 20.11
CA LEU A 429 14.78 -14.99 20.39
C LEU A 429 15.93 -15.32 19.43
N THR A 430 15.85 -14.87 18.18
CA THR A 430 16.93 -15.06 17.20
C THR A 430 18.15 -14.23 17.58
N GLY A 431 17.99 -12.97 17.97
CA GLY A 431 19.12 -12.15 18.41
C GLY A 431 19.73 -12.62 19.72
N ALA A 432 18.95 -13.23 20.62
CA ALA A 432 19.46 -13.87 21.84
C ALA A 432 20.23 -15.18 21.56
N GLY A 433 20.18 -15.70 20.34
CA GLY A 433 20.80 -16.97 19.97
C GLY A 433 20.00 -18.22 20.38
N ALA A 434 18.78 -18.04 20.91
CA ALA A 434 17.86 -19.15 21.21
C ALA A 434 17.24 -19.75 19.94
N LEU A 435 17.01 -18.90 18.93
CA LEU A 435 16.72 -19.31 17.56
C LEU A 435 17.93 -18.98 16.68
N VAL A 436 18.13 -19.75 15.62
CA VAL A 436 19.29 -19.59 14.73
C VAL A 436 18.83 -18.96 13.42
N SER A 437 19.40 -17.81 13.08
CA SER A 437 19.16 -17.17 11.78
C SER A 437 19.49 -18.13 10.63
N GLY A 438 18.61 -18.19 9.62
CA GLY A 438 18.70 -19.15 8.51
C GLY A 438 18.15 -20.55 8.81
N GLN A 439 17.73 -20.85 10.04
CA GLN A 439 16.92 -22.05 10.34
C GLN A 439 15.42 -21.78 10.16
N PRO A 440 14.58 -22.84 10.03
CA PRO A 440 13.16 -22.67 9.82
C PRO A 440 12.46 -21.96 10.98
N VAL A 441 11.74 -20.89 10.66
CA VAL A 441 10.70 -20.29 11.51
C VAL A 441 9.37 -20.96 11.18
N VAL A 442 8.68 -21.44 12.21
CA VAL A 442 7.35 -22.07 12.07
C VAL A 442 6.28 -21.08 12.52
N SER A 443 5.35 -20.76 11.63
CA SER A 443 4.19 -19.93 11.96
C SER A 443 3.15 -20.68 12.80
N PRO A 444 2.25 -19.98 13.50
CA PRO A 444 1.13 -20.61 14.22
C PRO A 444 0.24 -21.50 13.35
N ASP A 445 0.14 -21.20 12.04
CA ASP A 445 -0.63 -21.98 11.07
C ASP A 445 0.12 -23.22 10.56
N GLY A 446 1.39 -23.39 10.93
CA GLY A 446 2.23 -24.55 10.59
C GLY A 446 3.06 -24.41 9.32
N ALA A 447 3.08 -23.24 8.67
CA ALA A 447 4.03 -22.98 7.58
C ALA A 447 5.43 -22.76 8.13
N GLU A 448 6.44 -23.22 7.38
CA GLU A 448 7.85 -23.07 7.69
C GLU A 448 8.51 -22.15 6.67
N ALA A 449 9.35 -21.23 7.12
CA ALA A 449 10.17 -20.40 6.23
C ALA A 449 11.59 -20.23 6.76
N THR A 450 12.57 -20.22 5.86
CA THR A 450 13.94 -19.77 6.17
C THR A 450 14.23 -18.48 5.42
N ALA A 451 15.09 -17.64 5.98
CA ALA A 451 15.59 -16.45 5.31
C ALA A 451 17.08 -16.27 5.54
N ILE A 452 17.79 -15.86 4.50
CA ILE A 452 19.17 -15.38 4.56
C ILE A 452 19.16 -13.96 4.02
N VAL A 453 19.77 -13.04 4.75
CA VAL A 453 19.88 -11.62 4.40
C VAL A 453 21.36 -11.22 4.42
N ASP A 454 21.85 -10.73 3.29
CA ASP A 454 23.21 -10.21 3.13
C ASP A 454 23.25 -9.10 2.06
N ASP A 455 24.47 -8.67 1.71
CA ASP A 455 24.71 -7.59 0.76
C ASP A 455 24.17 -7.89 -0.66
N ASP A 456 23.98 -9.17 -1.00
CA ASP A 456 23.46 -9.60 -2.30
C ASP A 456 21.92 -9.64 -2.33
N GLY A 457 21.26 -9.60 -1.16
CA GLY A 457 19.81 -9.49 -1.04
C GLY A 457 19.19 -10.46 -0.02
N ILE A 458 17.93 -10.81 -0.26
CA ILE A 458 17.10 -11.63 0.62
C ILE A 458 16.75 -12.92 -0.11
N ARG A 459 17.16 -14.06 0.46
CA ARG A 459 16.86 -15.40 -0.09
C ARG A 459 15.98 -16.15 0.89
N VAL A 460 14.81 -16.58 0.42
CA VAL A 460 13.77 -17.19 1.24
C VAL A 460 13.46 -18.59 0.71
N THR A 461 13.29 -19.55 1.62
CA THR A 461 12.57 -20.79 1.31
C THR A 461 11.27 -20.82 2.09
N VAL A 462 10.20 -21.37 1.51
CA VAL A 462 8.90 -21.51 2.17
C VAL A 462 8.30 -22.88 1.92
N ARG A 463 7.77 -23.51 2.97
CA ARG A 463 7.00 -24.75 2.94
C ARG A 463 5.66 -24.49 3.64
N CYS A 464 4.54 -24.65 2.93
CA CYS A 464 3.22 -24.27 3.45
C CYS A 464 2.10 -25.20 2.96
N GLY A 465 2.37 -26.51 2.85
CA GLY A 465 1.50 -27.43 2.14
C GLY A 465 1.52 -27.20 0.63
N ASP A 466 0.52 -27.74 -0.06
CA ASP A 466 0.36 -27.58 -1.50
C ASP A 466 0.26 -26.08 -1.85
N PRO A 467 1.05 -25.60 -2.83
CA PRO A 467 1.08 -24.18 -3.15
C PRO A 467 -0.24 -23.67 -3.72
N ILE A 468 -1.09 -24.54 -4.30
CA ILE A 468 -2.31 -24.23 -5.07
C ILE A 468 -2.02 -23.42 -6.34
N ASP A 469 -1.35 -22.29 -6.19
CA ASP A 469 -0.90 -21.37 -7.23
C ASP A 469 0.45 -20.78 -6.79
N GLU A 470 1.53 -21.22 -7.43
CA GLU A 470 2.90 -20.85 -7.06
C GLU A 470 3.22 -19.38 -7.39
N VAL A 471 2.64 -18.82 -8.46
CA VAL A 471 2.84 -17.42 -8.85
C VAL A 471 2.26 -16.50 -7.77
N VAL A 472 1.04 -16.80 -7.32
CA VAL A 472 0.40 -16.04 -6.25
C VAL A 472 1.16 -16.22 -4.94
N LEU A 473 1.52 -17.45 -4.56
CA LEU A 473 2.32 -17.70 -3.35
C LEU A 473 3.63 -16.89 -3.35
N ARG A 474 4.41 -17.01 -4.44
CA ARG A 474 5.68 -16.30 -4.61
C ARG A 474 5.48 -14.79 -4.48
N SER A 475 4.45 -14.22 -5.10
CA SER A 475 4.14 -12.80 -4.99
C SER A 475 3.91 -12.36 -3.54
N PHE A 476 3.08 -13.08 -2.79
CA PHE A 476 2.79 -12.76 -1.39
C PHE A 476 4.02 -12.93 -0.48
N CYS A 477 4.87 -13.93 -0.73
CA CYS A 477 6.14 -14.11 -0.01
C CYS A 477 7.14 -12.99 -0.29
N ILE A 478 7.29 -12.55 -1.56
CA ILE A 478 8.12 -11.38 -1.91
C ILE A 478 7.58 -10.13 -1.19
N GLY A 479 6.26 -9.97 -1.18
CA GLY A 479 5.58 -8.91 -0.45
C GLY A 479 5.88 -8.89 1.05
N ALA A 480 5.78 -10.06 1.69
CA ALA A 480 6.08 -10.22 3.11
C ALA A 480 7.55 -9.94 3.44
N ALA A 481 8.49 -10.44 2.62
CA ALA A 481 9.90 -10.15 2.76
C ALA A 481 10.21 -8.65 2.65
N HIS A 482 9.60 -7.96 1.68
CA HIS A 482 9.71 -6.51 1.54
C HIS A 482 9.18 -5.76 2.77
N MET A 483 7.99 -6.13 3.28
CA MET A 483 7.44 -5.49 4.47
C MET A 483 8.31 -5.73 5.71
N ALA A 484 8.86 -6.95 5.87
CA ALA A 484 9.73 -7.28 6.99
C ALA A 484 11.04 -6.48 6.95
N TRP A 485 11.69 -6.42 5.78
CA TRP A 485 12.87 -5.59 5.58
C TRP A 485 12.60 -4.12 5.90
N SER A 486 11.53 -3.57 5.32
CA SER A 486 11.12 -2.18 5.51
C SER A 486 10.81 -1.89 6.99
N TRP A 487 10.13 -2.82 7.69
CA TRP A 487 9.83 -2.70 9.11
C TRP A 487 11.07 -2.62 10.00
N ILE A 488 12.04 -3.53 9.81
CA ILE A 488 13.26 -3.56 10.62
C ILE A 488 14.18 -2.36 10.32
N THR A 489 14.17 -1.85 9.10
CA THR A 489 15.16 -0.86 8.65
C THR A 489 14.67 0.57 8.76
N ALA A 490 13.40 0.86 8.46
CA ALA A 490 12.96 2.23 8.21
C ALA A 490 11.60 2.63 8.79
N GLU A 491 10.70 1.68 9.08
CA GLU A 491 9.32 2.05 9.44
C GLU A 491 9.13 2.49 10.88
N GLY A 492 8.41 3.59 11.06
CA GLY A 492 8.05 4.13 12.37
C GLY A 492 7.15 5.34 12.29
N LEU A 493 6.50 5.65 13.41
CA LEU A 493 5.67 6.84 13.61
C LEU A 493 6.09 7.58 14.87
N SER A 494 6.16 8.89 14.78
CA SER A 494 6.23 9.75 15.95
C SER A 494 4.84 9.88 16.59
N VAL A 495 4.77 9.51 17.87
CA VAL A 495 3.58 9.61 18.73
C VAL A 495 4.00 10.31 20.02
N ASP A 496 3.31 11.39 20.38
CA ASP A 496 3.61 12.12 21.61
C ASP A 496 3.05 11.43 22.88
N ALA A 497 3.37 12.01 24.04
CA ALA A 497 2.91 11.53 25.33
C ALA A 497 1.39 11.57 25.52
N THR A 498 0.65 12.27 24.66
CA THR A 498 -0.83 12.28 24.65
C THR A 498 -1.42 11.21 23.76
N GLY A 499 -0.58 10.45 23.03
CA GLY A 499 -0.98 9.44 22.06
C GLY A 499 -1.29 10.01 20.68
N THR A 500 -0.94 11.28 20.43
CA THR A 500 -1.21 11.92 19.14
C THR A 500 -0.15 11.54 18.12
N VAL A 501 -0.58 11.01 16.97
CA VAL A 501 0.29 10.71 15.83
C VAL A 501 0.63 11.99 15.06
N HIS A 502 1.92 12.20 14.78
CA HIS A 502 2.42 13.38 14.05
C HIS A 502 2.83 13.10 12.61
N ASP A 503 3.19 11.85 12.29
CA ASP A 503 3.46 11.41 10.93
C ASP A 503 2.16 11.19 10.17
N LEU A 504 1.76 12.14 9.33
CA LEU A 504 0.46 12.09 8.63
C LEU A 504 0.58 11.89 7.11
N THR A 505 1.81 11.89 6.60
CA THR A 505 2.08 11.75 5.17
C THR A 505 2.54 10.35 4.85
N VAL A 506 1.98 9.71 3.82
CA VAL A 506 2.26 8.30 3.52
C VAL A 506 3.75 7.99 3.29
N ARG A 507 4.54 8.99 2.87
CA ARG A 507 6.00 8.84 2.68
C ARG A 507 6.81 8.95 3.98
N SER A 508 6.23 9.43 5.08
CA SER A 508 6.95 9.54 6.36
C SER A 508 6.95 8.24 7.16
N PHE A 509 6.15 7.24 6.78
CA PHE A 509 6.09 5.94 7.47
C PHE A 509 7.30 5.04 7.21
N GLY A 510 8.22 5.42 6.32
CA GLY A 510 9.45 4.65 6.08
C GLY A 510 9.33 3.51 5.07
N ILE A 511 8.22 3.38 4.32
CA ILE A 511 8.08 2.32 3.30
C ILE A 511 9.14 2.49 2.20
N VAL A 512 9.99 1.48 2.04
CA VAL A 512 11.11 1.49 1.09
C VAL A 512 10.66 1.51 -0.37
N ARG A 513 11.41 2.22 -1.21
CA ARG A 513 11.10 2.41 -2.64
C ARG A 513 11.53 1.20 -3.48
N ALA A 514 11.09 1.15 -4.73
CA ALA A 514 11.47 0.10 -5.69
C ALA A 514 12.99 -0.07 -5.83
N THR A 515 13.75 1.02 -5.85
CA THR A 515 15.23 0.98 -5.98
C THR A 515 15.96 0.76 -4.66
N GLU A 516 15.25 0.81 -3.53
CA GLU A 516 15.79 0.61 -2.19
C GLU A 516 15.45 -0.78 -1.64
N THR A 517 14.52 -1.49 -2.30
CA THR A 517 14.17 -2.86 -1.95
C THR A 517 15.28 -3.78 -2.43
N PRO A 518 15.90 -4.59 -1.55
CA PRO A 518 16.87 -5.60 -1.96
C PRO A 518 16.28 -6.58 -2.96
N LEU A 519 17.12 -7.29 -3.71
CA LEU A 519 16.65 -8.42 -4.52
C LEU A 519 16.05 -9.49 -3.60
N ILE A 520 14.85 -9.99 -3.92
CA ILE A 520 14.16 -11.00 -3.11
C ILE A 520 13.96 -12.26 -3.95
N THR A 521 14.61 -13.36 -3.59
CA THR A 521 14.33 -14.67 -4.18
C THR A 521 13.53 -15.52 -3.21
N VAL A 522 12.54 -16.22 -3.77
CA VAL A 522 11.68 -17.14 -3.01
C VAL A 522 11.70 -18.48 -3.71
N GLU A 523 12.11 -19.50 -2.99
CA GLU A 523 12.00 -20.90 -3.36
C GLU A 523 10.81 -21.52 -2.60
N VAL A 524 9.85 -22.08 -3.35
CA VAL A 524 8.72 -22.81 -2.78
C VAL A 524 9.11 -24.27 -2.68
N LEU A 525 9.20 -24.79 -1.46
CA LEU A 525 9.54 -26.18 -1.19
C LEU A 525 8.31 -27.07 -1.42
N ALA A 526 8.50 -28.18 -2.13
CA ALA A 526 7.44 -29.13 -2.41
C ALA A 526 6.87 -29.73 -1.11
N ASP A 527 5.55 -29.68 -0.99
CA ASP A 527 4.77 -30.27 0.10
C ASP A 527 3.36 -30.53 -0.43
N SER A 528 2.81 -31.72 -0.18
CA SER A 528 1.45 -32.09 -0.58
C SER A 528 0.45 -32.01 0.57
N GLY A 529 0.90 -31.50 1.73
CA GLY A 529 0.08 -31.23 2.90
C GLY A 529 -1.00 -30.18 2.65
N ARG A 530 -1.88 -30.02 3.63
CA ARG A 530 -2.96 -29.03 3.56
C ARG A 530 -2.37 -27.62 3.38
N PRO A 531 -2.80 -26.86 2.36
CA PRO A 531 -2.35 -25.47 2.16
C PRO A 531 -2.64 -24.58 3.36
N VAL A 532 -1.64 -23.81 3.79
CA VAL A 532 -1.71 -22.82 4.89
C VAL A 532 -1.05 -21.50 4.50
N ASN A 533 -1.22 -20.45 5.31
CA ASN A 533 -0.60 -19.14 5.09
C ASN A 533 0.94 -19.27 5.16
N GLY A 534 1.64 -18.95 4.08
CA GLY A 534 3.11 -19.05 4.02
C GLY A 534 3.81 -17.70 4.24
N SER A 535 3.18 -16.61 3.81
CA SER A 535 3.78 -15.28 3.79
C SER A 535 4.02 -14.71 5.19
N ASP A 536 3.24 -15.10 6.21
CA ASP A 536 3.51 -14.64 7.57
C ASP A 536 4.75 -15.32 8.18
N ALA A 537 5.00 -16.61 7.86
CA ALA A 537 6.25 -17.28 8.22
C ALA A 537 7.46 -16.59 7.54
N VAL A 538 7.32 -16.23 6.26
CA VAL A 538 8.33 -15.46 5.52
C VAL A 538 8.58 -14.10 6.16
N PHE A 539 7.53 -13.38 6.56
CA PHE A 539 7.66 -12.09 7.23
C PHE A 539 8.52 -12.22 8.49
N ALA A 540 8.22 -13.18 9.38
CA ALA A 540 8.96 -13.38 10.62
C ALA A 540 10.42 -13.84 10.37
N ALA A 541 10.64 -14.77 9.44
CA ALA A 541 11.98 -15.25 9.10
C ALA A 541 12.87 -14.13 8.54
N VAL A 542 12.33 -13.32 7.61
CA VAL A 542 13.06 -12.19 7.02
C VAL A 542 13.30 -11.09 8.06
N ALA A 543 12.34 -10.80 8.93
CA ALA A 543 12.51 -9.81 9.99
C ALA A 543 13.66 -10.22 10.94
N ALA A 544 13.69 -11.47 11.38
CA ALA A 544 14.74 -11.99 12.25
C ALA A 544 16.12 -11.98 11.56
N ALA A 545 16.20 -12.46 10.32
CA ALA A 545 17.45 -12.47 9.56
C ALA A 545 17.96 -11.06 9.27
N THR A 546 17.06 -10.12 8.96
CA THR A 546 17.40 -8.70 8.75
C THR A 546 17.94 -8.08 10.04
N TRP A 547 17.29 -8.31 11.18
CA TRP A 547 17.73 -7.75 12.45
C TRP A 547 19.13 -8.24 12.85
N VAL A 548 19.40 -9.53 12.70
CA VAL A 548 20.74 -10.12 12.93
C VAL A 548 21.77 -9.53 11.96
N HIS A 549 21.44 -9.43 10.68
CA HIS A 549 22.33 -8.81 9.67
C HIS A 549 22.66 -7.35 10.02
N ARG A 550 21.72 -6.63 10.63
CA ARG A 550 21.88 -5.24 11.10
C ARG A 550 22.57 -5.13 12.47
N GLY A 551 23.05 -6.24 13.04
CA GLY A 551 23.81 -6.25 14.28
C GLY A 551 22.97 -6.30 15.56
N SER A 552 21.69 -6.71 15.45
CA SER A 552 20.78 -6.89 16.59
C SER A 552 20.66 -5.67 17.49
N LEU A 553 20.56 -4.48 16.88
CA LEU A 553 20.43 -3.21 17.62
C LEU A 553 19.15 -3.20 18.48
N PRO A 554 19.19 -2.58 19.67
CA PRO A 554 18.10 -2.66 20.63
C PRO A 554 16.83 -1.97 20.16
N ASP A 555 16.93 -0.92 19.35
CA ASP A 555 15.77 -0.13 18.93
C ASP A 555 15.50 -0.33 17.43
N LEU A 556 14.22 -0.55 17.10
CA LEU A 556 13.72 -0.54 15.73
C LEU A 556 12.93 0.75 15.44
N PRO A 557 13.05 1.31 14.23
CA PRO A 557 13.85 0.82 13.10
C PRO A 557 15.36 1.06 13.26
N THR A 558 16.18 0.26 12.57
CA THR A 558 17.67 0.29 12.69
C THR A 558 18.39 1.33 11.84
N GLY A 559 17.69 2.13 11.03
CA GLY A 559 18.26 3.22 10.22
C GLY A 559 18.62 2.85 8.79
#